data_AF-X1PYQ9-F1
#
_entry.id   AF-X1PYQ9-F1
#
_cell.length_a   1.000
_cell.length_b   1.000
_cell.length_c   1.000
_cell.angle_alpha   90.00
_cell.angle_beta   90.00
_cell.angle_gamma   90.00
#
_symmetry.space_group_name_H-M   'P 1'
#
loop_
_entity.id
_entity.type
_entity.pdbx_description
1 polymer ?
#
loop_
_entity_poly.entity_id
_entity_poly.type
_entity_poly.pdbx_seq_one_letter_code
_entity_poly.pdbx_strand_id
1 'polypeptide(L)' 'MKLTKVIEILELNLKEAGRKMHPDTASALGIAVEAVKRLEIMRISLGTDADEILPGETED' A
#
# COMPACT_ATOMS: atom_id res chain seq x y z
N MET A 1 10.92 -0.97 5.28
CA MET A 1 10.60 -1.24 3.85
C MET A 1 9.55 -0.22 3.41
N LYS A 2 9.72 0.49 2.29
CA LYS A 2 8.79 1.57 1.87
C LYS A 2 7.46 1.01 1.36
N LEU A 3 6.33 1.64 1.68
CA LEU A 3 4.98 1.22 1.26
C LEU A 3 4.85 1.15 -0.27
N THR A 4 5.51 2.06 -0.99
CA THR A 4 5.60 2.04 -2.46
C THR A 4 6.12 0.70 -3.00
N LYS A 5 7.13 0.11 -2.35
CA LYS A 5 7.71 -1.17 -2.78
C LYS A 5 6.75 -2.34 -2.54
N VAL A 6 5.96 -2.28 -1.47
CA VAL A 6 4.93 -3.28 -1.16
C VAL A 6 3.84 -3.26 -2.22
N ILE A 7 3.39 -2.07 -2.63
CA ILE A 7 2.41 -1.90 -3.70
C ILE A 7 2.91 -2.56 -5.01
N GLU A 8 4.13 -2.27 -5.43
CA GLU A 8 4.72 -2.86 -6.65
C GLU A 8 4.71 -4.40 -6.62
N ILE A 9 5.06 -4.99 -5.47
CA ILE A 9 5.07 -6.45 -5.29
C ILE A 9 3.66 -7.01 -5.38
N LEU A 10 2.68 -6.36 -4.76
CA LEU A 10 1.28 -6.79 -4.79
C LEU A 10 0.71 -6.75 -6.22
N GLU A 11 1.05 -5.71 -6.99
CA GLU A 11 0.65 -5.61 -8.40
C GLU A 11 1.27 -6.70 -9.28
N LEU A 12 2.56 -6.99 -9.07
CA LEU A 12 3.24 -8.09 -9.76
C LEU A 12 2.56 -9.44 -9.43
N ASN A 13 2.28 -9.69 -8.15
CA ASN A 13 1.62 -10.90 -7.69
C ASN A 13 0.21 -11.05 -8.27
N LEU A 14 -0.57 -9.96 -8.33
CA LEU A 14 -1.89 -9.98 -8.97
C LEU A 14 -1.78 -10.26 -10.47
N LYS A 15 -0.78 -9.70 -11.16
CA LYS A 15 -0.56 -9.92 -12.59
C LYS A 15 -0.20 -11.38 -12.91
N GLU A 16 0.67 -11.99 -12.10
CA GLU A 16 1.20 -13.33 -12.34
C GLU A 16 0.32 -14.44 -11.73
N ALA A 17 0.01 -14.33 -10.44
CA ALA A 17 -0.73 -15.34 -9.69
C ALA A 17 -2.24 -15.09 -9.72
N GLY A 18 -2.70 -13.84 -9.88
CA GLY A 18 -4.13 -13.51 -9.89
C GLY A 18 -4.92 -14.23 -10.99
N ARG A 19 -4.27 -14.57 -12.13
CA ARG A 19 -4.87 -15.38 -13.20
C ARG A 19 -5.22 -16.81 -12.80
N LYS A 20 -4.58 -17.32 -11.74
CA LYS A 20 -4.81 -18.67 -11.19
C LYS A 20 -5.72 -18.65 -9.96
N MET A 21 -6.08 -17.46 -9.47
CA MET A 21 -6.97 -17.29 -8.32
C MET A 21 -8.42 -17.38 -8.76
N HIS A 22 -9.32 -17.63 -7.79
CA HIS A 22 -10.75 -17.48 -8.03
C HIS A 22 -11.06 -16.02 -8.43
N PRO A 23 -11.94 -15.77 -9.43
CA PRO A 23 -12.21 -14.42 -9.92
C PRO A 23 -12.60 -13.42 -8.84
N ASP A 24 -13.41 -13.84 -7.87
CA ASP A 24 -13.83 -13.00 -6.75
C ASP A 24 -12.66 -12.64 -5.83
N THR A 25 -11.75 -13.58 -5.59
CA THR A 25 -10.55 -13.35 -4.77
C THR A 25 -9.58 -12.40 -5.46
N ALA A 26 -9.35 -12.59 -6.77
CA ALA A 26 -8.51 -11.70 -7.56
C ALA A 26 -9.10 -10.27 -7.59
N SER A 27 -10.42 -10.16 -7.73
CA SER A 27 -11.12 -8.87 -7.73
C SER A 27 -11.05 -8.17 -6.37
N ALA A 28 -11.29 -8.90 -5.27
CA ALA A 28 -11.19 -8.35 -3.92
C ALA A 28 -9.77 -7.87 -3.60
N LEU A 29 -8.75 -8.64 -3.98
CA LEU A 29 -7.34 -8.24 -3.82
C LEU A 29 -7.00 -7.03 -4.69
N GLY A 30 -7.51 -6.95 -5.93
CA GLY A 30 -7.35 -5.79 -6.79
C GLY A 30 -7.90 -4.50 -6.15
N ILE A 31 -9.10 -4.57 -5.57
CA ILE A 31 -9.70 -3.45 -4.83
C ILE A 31 -8.83 -3.05 -3.63
N ALA A 32 -8.30 -4.02 -2.88
CA ALA A 32 -7.44 -3.74 -1.73
C ALA A 32 -6.13 -3.05 -2.14
N VAL A 33 -5.47 -3.50 -3.21
CA VAL A 33 -4.24 -2.89 -3.72
C VAL A 33 -4.48 -1.45 -4.20
N GLU A 34 -5.59 -1.21 -4.88
CA GLU A 34 -5.99 0.13 -5.32
C GLU A 34 -6.27 1.06 -4.13
N ALA A 35 -6.90 0.56 -3.06
CA ALA A 35 -7.10 1.33 -1.84
C ALA A 35 -5.77 1.72 -1.18
N VAL A 36 -4.82 0.79 -1.08
CA VAL A 36 -3.49 1.05 -0.51
C VAL A 36 -2.72 2.07 -1.35
N LYS A 37 -2.83 2.01 -2.69
CA LYS A 37 -2.26 3.02 -3.60
C LYS A 37 -2.76 4.42 -3.30
N ARG A 38 -4.08 4.58 -3.13
CA ARG A 38 -4.69 5.88 -2.82
C ARG A 38 -4.22 6.41 -1.47
N LEU A 39 -4.11 5.54 -0.46
CA LEU A 39 -3.57 5.91 0.84
C LEU A 39 -2.11 6.37 0.76
N GLU A 40 -1.27 5.72 -0.05
CA GLU A 40 0.12 6.14 -0.24
C GLU A 40 0.21 7.50 -0.95
N ILE A 41 -0.61 7.74 -1.97
CA ILE A 41 -0.70 9.05 -2.64
C ILE A 41 -1.12 10.14 -1.63
N MET A 42 -2.13 9.86 -0.82
CA MET A 42 -2.58 10.77 0.23
C MET A 42 -1.45 11.06 1.22
N ARG A 43 -0.76 10.03 1.73
CA ARG A 43 0.38 10.16 2.65
C ARG A 43 1.47 11.06 2.07
N ILE A 44 1.83 10.85 0.81
CA ILE A 44 2.83 11.69 0.12
C ILE A 44 2.32 13.13 -0.03
N SER A 45 1.04 13.31 -0.42
CA SER A 45 0.46 14.63 -0.67
C SER A 45 0.28 15.48 0.60
N LEU A 46 0.10 14.84 1.75
CA LEU A 46 -0.04 15.52 3.04
C LEU A 46 1.31 16.06 3.55
N GLY A 47 2.42 15.72 2.90
CA GLY A 47 3.75 16.16 3.33
C GLY A 47 4.14 15.60 4.70
N THR A 48 3.35 14.67 5.25
CA THR A 48 3.69 13.92 6.45
C THR A 48 4.90 13.07 6.14
N ASP A 49 6.08 13.58 6.47
CA ASP A 49 7.18 12.73 6.90
C ASP A 49 6.55 11.80 7.95
N ALA A 50 6.49 10.50 7.65
CA ALA A 50 5.93 9.52 8.57
C ALA A 50 6.80 9.34 9.84
N ASP A 51 7.75 10.27 10.04
CA ASP A 51 8.61 10.49 11.19
C ASP A 51 8.14 11.73 11.99
N GLU A 52 6.92 12.24 11.78
CA GLU A 52 6.30 13.18 12.73
C GLU A 52 6.12 12.46 14.07
N ILE A 53 7.07 12.72 14.96
CA ILE A 53 7.03 12.46 16.40
C ILE A 53 5.59 12.61 16.88
N LEU A 54 4.99 11.50 17.28
CA LEU A 54 3.63 11.53 17.82
C LEU A 54 3.61 12.42 19.07
N PRO A 55 2.48 13.07 19.41
CA PRO A 55 2.41 13.88 20.63
C PRO A 55 2.82 13.04 21.87
N GLY A 56 4.02 13.29 22.38
CA GLY A 56 4.60 12.54 23.51
C GLY A 56 5.84 11.68 23.18
N GLU A 57 6.27 11.58 21.93
CA GLU A 57 7.58 11.02 21.59
C GLU A 57 8.66 12.10 21.77
N THR A 58 9.80 11.76 22.37
CA THR A 58 11.00 12.61 22.43
C THR A 58 12.01 12.10 21.41
N GLU A 59 12.65 13.01 20.65
CA GLU A 59 13.80 12.67 19.80
C GLU A 59 14.89 12.03 20.68
N ASP A 60 15.33 10.82 20.31
CA ASP A 60 16.50 10.14 20.89
C ASP A 60 17.82 10.83 20.48
#